data_AF-A0A6J4UP75-F1
#
_entry.id   AF-A0A6J4UP75-F1
#
_cell.length_a   1.000
_cell.length_b   1.000
_cell.length_c   1.000
_cell.angle_alpha   90.00
_cell.angle_beta   90.00
_cell.angle_gamma   90.00
#
_symmetry.space_group_name_H-M   'P 1'
#
loop_
_entity.id
_entity.type
_entity.pdbx_description
1 polymer ?
#
loop_
_entity_poly.entity_id
_entity_poly.type
_entity_poly.pdbx_seq_one_letter_code
_entity_poly.pdbx_strand_id
1 'polypeptide(L)'
;MSRRDDIVLRRDVPAAVLDVSAEAVAELVLDLTLSAPGIDWSRPGAESAVVAIAVDGRYATDVLALAEEPIRRTVGLGRMTPGHHALTLRLAGDRSPAAAREVRVTDLAPRLVAP
;
A
#
# COMPACT_ATOMS: atom_id res chain seq x y z
N MET A 1 1.62 7.17 -22.01
CA MET A 1 0.50 6.49 -21.29
C MET A 1 1.12 5.40 -20.44
N SER A 2 1.47 5.67 -19.18
CA SER A 2 1.96 4.63 -18.28
C SER A 2 0.76 3.86 -17.71
N ARG A 3 0.86 2.53 -17.71
CA ARG A 3 -0.18 1.59 -17.30
C ARG A 3 -0.61 1.91 -15.85
N ARG A 4 -1.90 2.18 -15.63
CA ARG A 4 -2.47 2.20 -14.28
C ARG A 4 -2.55 0.75 -13.83
N ASP A 5 -1.59 0.31 -13.04
CA ASP A 5 -1.61 -1.05 -12.49
C ASP A 5 -2.51 -1.07 -11.26
N ASP A 6 -3.76 -1.47 -11.48
CA ASP A 6 -4.68 -1.78 -10.41
C ASP A 6 -4.23 -3.10 -9.76
N ILE A 7 -3.94 -3.05 -8.46
CA ILE A 7 -3.50 -4.21 -7.67
C ILE A 7 -4.63 -4.63 -6.75
N VAL A 8 -4.87 -5.93 -6.67
CA VAL A 8 -5.82 -6.51 -5.73
C VAL A 8 -5.07 -7.30 -4.67
N LEU A 9 -5.01 -6.76 -3.47
CA LEU A 9 -4.40 -7.41 -2.32
C LEU A 9 -5.44 -8.30 -1.65
N ARG A 10 -5.10 -9.56 -1.39
CA ARG A 10 -6.00 -10.53 -0.75
C ARG A 10 -5.43 -11.03 0.56
N ARG A 11 -6.32 -11.34 1.49
CA ARG A 11 -5.95 -11.93 2.78
C ARG A 11 -5.28 -13.28 2.52
N ASP A 12 -4.20 -13.55 3.25
CA ASP A 12 -3.41 -14.79 3.17
C ASP A 12 -2.77 -15.07 1.80
N VAL A 13 -2.73 -14.06 0.92
CA VAL A 13 -2.02 -14.10 -0.36
C VAL A 13 -0.69 -13.33 -0.22
N PRO A 14 0.39 -13.77 -0.91
CA PRO A 14 1.66 -13.05 -0.91
C PRO A 14 1.53 -11.56 -1.27
N ALA A 15 2.50 -10.78 -0.81
CA ALA A 15 2.58 -9.35 -1.11
C ALA A 15 2.70 -9.09 -2.62
N ALA A 16 2.10 -8.00 -3.08
CA ALA A 16 2.46 -7.41 -4.36
C ALA A 16 3.84 -6.76 -4.23
N VAL A 17 4.66 -6.86 -5.28
CA VAL A 17 6.03 -6.33 -5.31
C VAL A 17 6.15 -5.36 -6.48
N LEU A 18 6.74 -4.19 -6.22
CA LEU A 18 7.10 -3.19 -7.21
C LEU A 18 8.58 -2.88 -7.08
N ASP A 19 9.26 -2.86 -8.22
CA ASP A 19 10.65 -2.43 -8.28
C ASP A 19 10.73 -0.90 -8.34
N VAL A 20 11.59 -0.32 -7.51
CA VAL A 20 11.90 1.11 -7.49
C VAL A 20 13.40 1.27 -7.66
N SER A 21 13.83 2.10 -8.61
CA SER A 21 15.25 2.39 -8.84
C SER A 21 15.53 3.84 -8.47
N ALA A 22 16.52 4.07 -7.62
CA ALA A 22 17.00 5.39 -7.24
C ALA A 22 18.39 5.63 -7.84
N GLU A 23 18.53 6.74 -8.58
CA GLU A 23 19.82 7.14 -9.17
C GLU A 23 20.68 7.96 -8.19
N ALA A 24 20.03 8.61 -7.24
CA ALA A 24 20.63 9.43 -6.20
C ALA A 24 19.91 9.19 -4.87
N VAL A 25 20.46 9.75 -3.80
CA VAL A 25 19.74 9.80 -2.52
C VAL A 25 18.45 10.60 -2.71
N ALA A 26 17.32 10.02 -2.28
CA ALA A 26 15.99 10.63 -2.39
C ALA A 26 15.07 10.12 -1.28
N GLU A 27 13.96 10.80 -1.04
CA GLU A 27 12.84 10.31 -0.23
C GLU A 27 11.87 9.54 -1.13
N LEU A 28 11.50 8.32 -0.74
CA LEU A 28 10.45 7.57 -1.42
C LEU A 28 9.09 7.99 -0.88
N VAL A 29 8.23 8.48 -1.78
CA VAL A 29 6.83 8.83 -1.50
C VAL A 29 5.94 7.92 -2.34
N LEU A 30 4.87 7.40 -1.75
CA LEU A 30 3.88 6.58 -2.45
C LEU A 30 2.53 7.28 -2.45
N ASP A 31 2.02 7.57 -3.65
CA ASP A 31 0.62 7.91 -3.86
C ASP A 31 -0.16 6.63 -4.17
N LEU A 32 -1.33 6.49 -3.57
CA LEU A 32 -2.22 5.36 -3.80
C LEU A 32 -3.67 5.71 -3.46
N THR A 33 -4.59 5.04 -4.13
CA THR A 33 -6.01 5.05 -3.82
C THR A 33 -6.42 3.67 -3.34
N LEU A 34 -7.09 3.61 -2.20
CA LEU A 34 -7.48 2.36 -1.53
C LEU A 34 -9.00 2.25 -1.44
N SER A 35 -9.55 1.09 -1.77
CA SER A 35 -10.92 0.71 -1.42
C SER A 35 -10.97 -0.72 -0.92
N ALA A 36 -11.82 -1.00 0.07
CA ALA A 36 -11.93 -2.32 0.67
C ALA A 36 -13.40 -2.77 0.71
N PRO A 37 -13.84 -3.60 -0.25
CA PRO A 37 -15.19 -4.15 -0.24
C PRO A 37 -15.49 -4.88 1.07
N GLY A 38 -16.67 -4.65 1.64
CA GLY A 38 -17.08 -5.19 2.92
C GLY A 38 -16.64 -4.40 4.14
N ILE A 39 -15.87 -3.31 3.98
CA ILE A 39 -15.46 -2.43 5.09
C ILE A 39 -16.48 -1.32 5.31
N ASP A 40 -16.97 -1.24 6.54
CA ASP A 40 -18.02 -0.33 6.99
C ASP A 40 -17.98 -0.20 8.52
N TRP A 41 -17.74 1.01 9.00
CA TRP A 41 -17.64 1.34 10.42
C TRP A 41 -18.96 1.18 11.19
N SER A 42 -20.10 1.10 10.51
CA SER A 42 -21.38 0.81 11.16
C SER A 42 -21.55 -0.67 11.53
N ARG A 43 -20.68 -1.55 11.01
CA ARG A 43 -20.69 -2.99 11.23
C ARG A 43 -19.49 -3.41 12.10
N PRO A 44 -19.73 -3.83 13.35
CA PRO A 44 -18.67 -4.36 14.21
C PRO A 44 -17.93 -5.53 13.55
N GLY A 45 -16.60 -5.49 13.57
CA GLY A 45 -15.74 -6.48 12.91
C GLY A 45 -15.60 -6.28 11.39
N ALA A 46 -15.86 -5.08 10.89
CA ALA A 46 -15.69 -4.69 9.48
C ALA A 46 -15.13 -3.26 9.32
N GLU A 47 -14.40 -2.73 10.30
CA GLU A 47 -14.11 -1.30 10.40
C GLU A 47 -12.98 -0.82 9.48
N SER A 48 -12.03 -1.69 9.11
CA SER A 48 -10.94 -1.29 8.22
C SER A 48 -10.27 -2.48 7.53
N ALA A 49 -9.48 -2.19 6.51
CA ALA A 49 -8.47 -3.11 6.01
C ALA A 49 -7.10 -2.43 6.08
N VAL A 50 -6.11 -3.13 6.64
CA VAL A 50 -4.75 -2.60 6.83
C VAL A 50 -3.85 -3.12 5.72
N VAL A 51 -3.25 -2.21 4.97
CA VAL A 51 -2.20 -2.51 3.99
C VAL A 51 -0.84 -2.23 4.63
N ALA A 52 -0.07 -3.29 4.85
CA ALA A 52 1.32 -3.21 5.28
C ALA A 52 2.20 -2.85 4.09
N ILE A 53 3.07 -1.86 4.27
CA ILE A 53 4.05 -1.44 3.28
C ILE A 53 5.46 -1.66 3.83
N ALA A 54 6.28 -2.33 3.05
CA ALA A 54 7.68 -2.58 3.39
C ALA A 54 8.60 -2.23 2.20
N VAL A 55 9.79 -1.72 2.52
CA VAL A 55 10.87 -1.47 1.56
C VAL A 55 12.03 -2.38 1.90
N ASP A 56 12.52 -3.14 0.92
CA ASP A 56 13.61 -4.11 1.07
C ASP A 56 13.37 -5.10 2.23
N GLY A 57 12.11 -5.54 2.36
CA GLY A 57 11.67 -6.47 3.40
C GLY A 57 11.56 -5.85 4.81
N ARG A 58 11.84 -4.55 4.97
CA ARG A 58 11.68 -3.83 6.24
C ARG A 58 10.38 -3.06 6.27
N TYR A 59 9.64 -3.20 7.37
CA TYR A 59 8.40 -2.44 7.59
C TYR A 59 8.67 -0.93 7.48
N ALA A 60 7.89 -0.25 6.63
CA ALA A 60 7.95 1.19 6.47
C ALA A 60 6.74 1.85 7.16
N THR A 61 5.52 1.41 6.82
CA THR A 61 4.29 1.96 7.41
C THR A 61 3.07 1.04 7.13
N ASP A 62 1.95 1.39 7.74
CA ASP A 62 0.63 0.86 7.43
C ASP A 62 -0.26 1.96 6.83
N VAL A 63 -1.08 1.59 5.86
CA VAL A 63 -2.11 2.46 5.30
C VAL A 63 -3.47 1.78 5.42
N LEU A 64 -4.47 2.53 5.89
CA LEU A 64 -5.81 2.01 6.15
C LEU A 64 -6.76 2.34 5.00
N ALA A 65 -7.43 1.32 4.48
CA ALA A 65 -8.69 1.48 3.77
C ALA A 65 -9.82 1.50 4.82
N LEU A 66 -10.55 2.61 4.88
CA LEU A 66 -11.54 2.87 5.94
C LEU A 66 -12.98 2.63 5.48
N ALA A 67 -13.19 2.29 4.20
CA ALA A 67 -14.52 2.12 3.61
C ALA A 67 -14.45 1.32 2.29
N GLU A 68 -15.61 1.00 1.74
CA GLU A 68 -15.75 0.47 0.37
C GLU A 68 -15.44 1.54 -0.67
N GLU A 69 -15.67 2.81 -0.37
CA GLU A 69 -15.37 3.92 -1.26
C GLU A 69 -13.85 4.16 -1.41
N PRO A 70 -13.39 4.56 -2.60
CA PRO A 70 -11.98 4.87 -2.83
C PRO A 70 -11.51 6.08 -2.00
N ILE A 71 -10.42 5.91 -1.25
CA ILE A 71 -9.76 6.96 -0.47
C ILE A 71 -8.32 7.10 -0.96
N ARG A 72 -7.95 8.31 -1.37
CA ARG A 72 -6.57 8.65 -1.74
C ARG A 72 -5.71 8.87 -0.49
N ARG A 73 -4.48 8.35 -0.54
CA ARG A 73 -3.43 8.55 0.46
C ARG A 73 -2.10 8.86 -0.22
N THR A 74 -1.28 9.61 0.49
CA THR A 74 0.12 9.86 0.15
C THR A 74 0.92 9.57 1.41
N VAL A 75 1.96 8.73 1.30
CA VAL A 75 2.79 8.34 2.44
C VAL A 75 4.27 8.44 2.09
N GLY A 76 5.07 8.97 3.02
CA GLY A 76 6.52 8.87 2.96
C GLY A 76 6.96 7.49 3.45
N LEU A 77 7.86 6.85 2.72
CA LEU A 77 8.40 5.52 2.99
C LEU A 77 9.86 5.56 3.43
N GLY A 78 10.44 6.75 3.55
CA GLY A 78 11.79 6.97 4.02
C GLY A 78 12.81 7.18 2.90
N ARG A 79 14.04 7.39 3.35
CA ARG A 79 15.20 7.71 2.50
C ARG A 79 15.71 6.49 1.75
N MET A 80 15.87 6.63 0.44
CA MET A 80 16.51 5.68 -0.46
C MET A 80 17.96 6.06 -0.72
N THR A 81 18.83 5.06 -0.81
CA THR A 81 20.19 5.18 -1.36
C THR A 81 20.16 4.90 -2.86
N PRO A 82 21.19 5.26 -3.64
CA PRO A 82 21.27 4.82 -5.03
C PRO A 82 21.23 3.29 -5.14
N GLY A 83 20.40 2.74 -6.02
CA GLY A 83 20.23 1.30 -6.20
C GLY A 83 18.81 0.87 -6.56
N HIS A 84 18.62 -0.45 -6.63
CA HIS A 84 17.31 -1.08 -6.78
C HIS A 84 16.72 -1.44 -5.42
N HIS A 85 15.45 -1.15 -5.25
CA HIS A 85 14.69 -1.37 -4.04
C HIS A 85 13.39 -2.13 -4.35
N ALA A 86 12.99 -3.00 -3.44
CA ALA A 86 11.74 -3.73 -3.53
C ALA A 86 10.70 -3.10 -2.60
N LEU A 87 9.65 -2.51 -3.19
CA LEU A 87 8.47 -2.04 -2.48
C LEU A 87 7.44 -3.17 -2.42
N THR A 88 6.99 -3.53 -1.22
CA THR A 88 6.00 -4.58 -1.01
C THR A 88 4.74 -4.04 -0.36
N LEU A 89 3.58 -4.46 -0.87
CA LEU A 89 2.26 -4.13 -0.32
C LEU A 89 1.52 -5.43 0.00
N ARG A 90 0.96 -5.55 1.21
CA ARG A 90 0.22 -6.74 1.65
C ARG A 90 -0.99 -6.38 2.49
N LEU A 91 -2.11 -7.05 2.29
CA LEU A 91 -3.22 -7.02 3.25
C LEU A 91 -2.80 -7.72 4.54
N ALA A 92 -2.65 -6.95 5.62
CA ALA A 92 -2.23 -7.42 6.93
C ALA A 92 -3.41 -8.09 7.65
N GLY A 93 -3.62 -9.38 7.39
CA GLY A 93 -4.72 -10.15 7.98
C GLY A 93 -4.70 -10.23 9.51
N ASP A 94 -3.52 -10.11 10.12
CA ASP A 94 -3.28 -10.07 11.57
C ASP A 94 -3.72 -8.74 12.21
N ARG A 95 -3.81 -7.68 11.43
CA ARG A 95 -4.20 -6.33 11.86
C ARG A 95 -5.50 -5.85 11.23
N SER A 96 -6.13 -6.70 10.43
CA SER A 96 -7.41 -6.41 9.79
C SER A 96 -8.49 -7.32 10.38
N PRO A 97 -9.72 -6.80 10.61
CA PRO A 97 -10.86 -7.64 10.96
C PRO A 97 -11.13 -8.73 9.91
N ALA A 98 -11.76 -9.83 10.31
CA ALA A 98 -12.00 -10.99 9.44
C ALA A 98 -12.85 -10.68 8.19
N ALA A 99 -13.64 -9.61 8.22
CA ALA A 99 -14.39 -9.12 7.06
C ALA A 99 -13.49 -8.51 5.97
N ALA A 100 -12.30 -8.00 6.33
CA ALA A 100 -11.31 -7.52 5.37
C ALA A 100 -10.69 -8.71 4.62
N ARG A 101 -11.22 -9.00 3.44
CA ARG A 101 -10.75 -10.09 2.55
C ARG A 101 -9.95 -9.60 1.36
N GLU A 102 -10.23 -8.38 0.91
CA GLU A 102 -9.62 -7.78 -0.27
C GLU A 102 -9.44 -6.27 -0.07
N VAL A 103 -8.34 -5.74 -0.60
CA VAL A 103 -8.14 -4.30 -0.81
C VAL A 103 -7.77 -4.07 -2.27
N ARG A 104 -8.47 -3.16 -2.92
CA ARG A 104 -8.15 -2.68 -4.26
C ARG A 104 -7.27 -1.45 -4.12
N VAL A 105 -6.14 -1.48 -4.80
CA VAL A 105 -5.16 -0.40 -4.84
C VAL A 105 -5.10 0.10 -6.28
N THR A 106 -5.45 1.36 -6.48
CA THR A 106 -5.42 2.03 -7.79
C THR A 106 -4.60 3.32 -7.70
N ASP A 107 -4.30 3.93 -8.85
CA ASP A 107 -3.43 5.12 -8.93
C ASP A 107 -2.11 4.97 -8.15
N LEU A 108 -1.58 3.75 -8.08
CA LEU A 108 -0.36 3.43 -7.35
C LEU A 108 0.85 4.04 -8.06
N ALA A 109 1.49 5.01 -7.41
CA ALA A 109 2.59 5.76 -8.00
C ALA A 109 3.71 5.99 -6.96
N PRO A 110 4.77 5.16 -6.97
CA PRO A 110 5.99 5.47 -6.25
C PRO A 110 6.72 6.65 -6.91
N ARG A 111 7.19 7.60 -6.11
CA ARG A 111 7.94 8.79 -6.54
C ARG A 111 9.17 8.98 -5.67
N LEU A 112 10.27 9.36 -6.30
CA LEU A 112 11.49 9.78 -5.61
C LEU A 112 11.53 11.30 -5.58
N VAL A 113 11.67 11.86 -4.38
CA VAL A 113 11.74 13.30 -4.14
C VAL A 113 13.15 13.63 -3.67
N ALA A 114 13.80 14.59 -4.31
CA ALA A 114 15.13 15.04 -3.87
C ALA A 114 15.06 15.60 -2.42
N PRO A 115 16.13 15.46 -1.63
CA PRO A 115 16.19 15.98 -0.26
C PRO A 115 16.02 17.50 -0.17
#